data_AF-A0AAV0JEH7-F1
#
_entry.id   AF-A0AAV0JEH7-F1
#
_cell.length_a   1.000
_cell.length_b   1.000
_cell.length_c   1.000
_cell.angle_alpha   90.00
_cell.angle_beta   90.00
_cell.angle_gamma   90.00
#
_symmetry.space_group_name_H-M   'P 1'
#
loop_
_entity.id
_entity.type
_entity.pdbx_description
1 polymer ?
#
loop_
_entity_poly.entity_id
_entity_poly.type
_entity_poly.pdbx_seq_one_letter_code
_entity_poly.pdbx_strand_id
1 'polypeptide(L)'
;MTSSLRAVSPRIVLHLKPLLVSLPQLSASAFSPRRLFAPINPRALLCTAAARDNGGRSGALTGPPVLEEEESVTKIDVNPPKGTRDFPPEEMRLRNWLFHNFKEVSRLYGFEEVDFPVLESEALFIRKAGEEIRDQLYCFEDRGNRRVALRPELTPSLARLVIQKGKSAPLPLKWFAVGQCWRYERMTKGRRREHYQWNMDIIGVPEVTAEAELISSIVTFFKRIGITASDVGFKISSRKVLTVSFALELLLES
;
A
#
# COMPACT_ATOMS: atom_id res chain seq x y z
N MET A 1 -12.78 17.64 -34.38
CA MET A 1 -12.50 18.49 -33.20
C MET A 1 -12.16 17.58 -32.03
N THR A 2 -10.89 17.52 -31.64
CA THR A 2 -10.36 16.55 -30.66
C THR A 2 -9.91 17.27 -29.38
N SER A 3 -10.71 17.18 -28.32
CA SER A 3 -10.36 17.76 -27.02
C SER A 3 -9.34 16.89 -26.28
N SER A 4 -8.11 17.39 -26.14
CA SER A 4 -7.06 16.74 -25.35
C SER A 4 -7.35 16.87 -23.85
N LEU A 5 -7.69 15.76 -23.20
CA LEU A 5 -7.72 15.67 -21.73
C LEU A 5 -6.29 15.71 -21.19
N ARG A 6 -5.87 16.86 -20.64
CA ARG A 6 -4.62 16.98 -19.89
C ARG A 6 -4.83 16.62 -18.43
N ALA A 7 -4.40 15.42 -18.04
CA ALA A 7 -4.21 15.09 -16.63
C ALA A 7 -2.84 15.60 -16.17
N VAL A 8 -2.81 16.63 -15.34
CA VAL A 8 -1.57 17.13 -14.73
C VAL A 8 -1.38 16.44 -13.38
N SER A 9 -0.49 15.44 -13.33
CA SER A 9 -0.08 14.79 -12.08
C SER A 9 1.35 15.23 -11.71
N PRO A 10 1.53 16.07 -10.67
CA PRO A 10 2.84 16.44 -10.16
C PRO A 10 3.44 15.31 -9.32
N ARG A 11 4.53 14.68 -9.80
CA ARG A 11 5.34 13.78 -8.98
C ARG A 11 6.14 14.59 -7.96
N ILE A 12 5.61 14.74 -6.75
CA ILE A 12 6.31 15.37 -5.62
C ILE A 12 7.20 14.31 -4.94
N VAL A 13 8.51 14.53 -4.93
CA VAL A 13 9.48 13.71 -4.19
C VAL A 13 9.77 14.36 -2.85
N LEU A 14 9.18 13.81 -1.78
CA LEU A 14 9.47 14.23 -0.40
C LEU A 14 10.77 13.57 0.09
N HIS A 15 11.68 14.38 0.66
CA HIS A 15 12.95 13.91 1.20
C HIS A 15 13.03 14.27 2.69
N LEU A 16 12.49 13.41 3.56
CA LEU A 16 12.57 13.60 5.00
C LEU A 16 13.95 13.22 5.54
N LYS A 17 14.60 14.17 6.24
CA LYS A 17 15.73 13.86 7.13
C LYS A 17 15.18 13.20 8.41
N PRO A 18 15.78 12.11 8.91
CA PRO A 18 15.39 11.55 10.20
C PRO A 18 15.93 12.42 11.33
N LEU A 19 15.05 13.18 11.99
CA LEU A 19 15.35 13.82 13.27
C LEU A 19 14.91 12.88 14.41
N LEU A 20 15.87 12.50 15.24
CA LEU A 20 15.66 11.62 16.39
C LEU A 20 15.11 12.46 17.56
N VAL A 21 13.79 12.57 17.69
CA VAL A 21 13.16 13.26 18.82
C VAL A 21 12.93 12.27 19.95
N SER A 22 13.55 12.52 21.10
CA SER A 22 13.29 11.80 22.34
C SER A 22 11.95 12.22 22.94
N LEU A 23 11.05 11.26 23.14
CA LEU A 23 9.81 11.47 23.89
C LEU A 23 10.11 11.44 25.41
N PRO A 24 9.53 12.36 26.21
CA PRO A 24 9.63 12.30 27.66
C PRO A 24 8.83 11.11 28.21
N GLN A 25 9.40 10.40 29.19
CA GLN A 25 8.73 9.29 29.86
C GLN A 25 7.59 9.81 30.77
N LEU A 26 6.36 9.41 30.48
CA LEU A 26 5.24 9.55 31.41
C LEU A 26 5.24 8.36 32.38
N SER A 27 5.34 8.65 33.67
CA SER A 27 5.32 7.65 34.75
C SER A 27 3.90 7.14 35.01
N ALA A 28 3.60 5.94 34.52
CA ALA A 28 2.36 5.24 34.85
C ALA A 28 2.47 4.65 36.27
N SER A 29 1.79 5.27 37.23
CA SER A 29 1.55 4.69 38.57
C SER A 29 0.06 4.47 38.79
N ALA A 30 -0.27 3.45 39.59
CA ALA A 30 -1.62 3.11 40.06
C ALA A 30 -2.67 2.66 39.02
N PHE A 31 -2.43 1.52 38.35
CA PHE A 31 -3.50 0.58 38.02
C PHE A 31 -3.07 -0.86 38.35
N SER A 32 -3.76 -1.49 39.31
CA SER A 32 -3.54 -2.89 39.70
C SER A 32 -4.78 -3.72 39.39
N PRO A 33 -4.75 -4.60 38.37
CA PRO A 33 -5.77 -5.62 38.19
C PRO A 33 -5.49 -6.78 39.16
N ARG A 34 -6.50 -7.14 39.95
CA ARG A 34 -6.42 -8.31 40.85
C ARG A 34 -6.28 -9.60 40.05
N ARG A 35 -5.49 -10.53 40.60
CA ARG A 35 -5.23 -11.86 40.02
C ARG A 35 -6.52 -12.68 39.86
N LEU A 36 -6.76 -13.17 38.65
CA LEU A 36 -7.40 -14.46 38.36
C LEU A 36 -6.65 -15.07 37.16
N PHE A 37 -6.79 -16.39 36.97
CA PHE A 37 -6.02 -17.26 36.07
C PHE A 37 -4.61 -17.65 36.56
N ALA A 38 -4.53 -18.88 37.08
CA ALA A 38 -3.30 -19.64 37.29
C ALA A 38 -2.92 -20.39 35.98
N PRO A 39 -1.65 -20.77 35.77
CA PRO A 39 -1.23 -21.47 34.56
C PRO A 39 -1.74 -22.92 34.52
N ILE A 40 -2.28 -23.33 33.38
CA ILE A 40 -2.67 -24.72 33.11
C ILE A 40 -1.39 -25.50 32.71
N ASN A 41 -1.08 -26.56 33.47
CA ASN A 41 0.04 -27.46 33.20
C ASN A 41 -0.43 -28.66 32.34
N PRO A 42 0.07 -28.84 31.10
CA PRO A 42 -0.42 -29.88 30.20
C PRO A 42 0.27 -31.24 30.47
N ARG A 43 0.08 -31.80 31.67
CA ARG A 43 0.52 -33.16 32.05
C ARG A 43 -0.45 -33.84 33.03
N ALA A 44 -1.66 -34.15 32.57
CA ALA A 44 -2.56 -35.09 33.24
C ALA A 44 -3.66 -35.60 32.29
N LEU A 45 -3.42 -36.74 31.64
CA LEU A 45 -4.46 -37.66 31.12
C LEU A 45 -3.83 -39.01 30.72
N LEU A 46 -3.06 -39.59 31.65
CA LEU A 46 -2.76 -41.02 31.61
C LEU A 46 -3.92 -41.73 32.32
N CYS A 47 -4.73 -42.47 31.56
CA CYS A 47 -5.76 -43.33 32.15
C CYS A 47 -5.13 -44.71 32.43
N THR A 48 -5.18 -45.17 33.68
CA THR A 48 -4.67 -46.48 34.11
C THR A 48 -5.72 -47.22 34.95
N ALA A 49 -5.51 -48.53 35.12
CA ALA A 49 -6.33 -49.53 35.83
C ALA A 49 -7.46 -50.21 35.01
N ALA A 50 -7.68 -51.54 35.08
CA ALA A 50 -6.86 -52.62 35.69
C ALA A 50 -7.23 -54.03 35.13
N ALA A 51 -6.34 -55.00 35.41
CA ALA A 51 -6.37 -56.44 35.12
C ALA A 51 -7.72 -57.17 35.31
N ARG A 52 -8.07 -58.26 34.59
CA ARG A 52 -7.55 -59.67 34.71
C ARG A 52 -8.23 -60.60 33.66
N ASP A 53 -7.85 -61.85 33.35
CA ASP A 53 -6.68 -62.73 33.65
C ASP A 53 -6.56 -63.88 32.58
N ASN A 54 -5.56 -64.77 32.72
CA ASN A 54 -5.42 -66.15 32.18
C ASN A 54 -5.47 -66.48 30.65
N GLY A 55 -4.29 -66.83 30.10
CA GLY A 55 -3.99 -68.22 29.70
C GLY A 55 -4.34 -68.71 28.28
N GLY A 56 -3.36 -68.76 27.37
CA GLY A 56 -3.48 -69.46 26.08
C GLY A 56 -2.17 -69.45 25.26
N ARG A 57 -1.86 -70.55 24.55
CA ARG A 57 -0.61 -70.75 23.77
C ARG A 57 -0.75 -70.36 22.29
N SER A 58 0.42 -70.13 21.68
CA SER A 58 0.75 -70.26 20.24
C SER A 58 0.45 -69.09 19.30
N GLY A 59 1.37 -68.88 18.35
CA GLY A 59 1.14 -68.08 17.14
C GLY A 59 2.06 -66.86 16.99
N ALA A 60 3.33 -67.09 16.62
CA ALA A 60 4.16 -66.00 16.09
C ALA A 60 3.67 -65.62 14.69
N LEU A 61 2.86 -64.56 14.60
CA LEU A 61 2.54 -63.85 13.37
C LEU A 61 2.95 -62.39 13.57
N THR A 62 4.16 -62.05 13.14
CA THR A 62 4.56 -60.66 12.97
C THR A 62 3.64 -60.03 11.94
N GLY A 63 2.81 -59.07 12.37
CA GLY A 63 2.06 -58.24 11.43
C GLY A 63 3.01 -57.55 10.45
N PRO A 64 2.52 -57.13 9.27
CA PRO A 64 3.34 -56.32 8.36
C PRO A 64 3.86 -55.09 9.13
N PRO A 65 5.07 -54.59 8.82
CA PRO A 65 5.57 -53.40 9.47
C PRO A 65 4.56 -52.28 9.23
N VAL A 66 3.99 -51.75 10.31
CA VAL A 66 3.35 -50.44 10.26
C VAL A 66 4.49 -49.50 9.90
N LEU A 67 4.50 -49.06 8.64
CA LEU A 67 5.26 -47.90 8.25
C LEU A 67 4.62 -46.75 9.02
N GLU A 68 5.25 -46.38 10.14
CA GLU A 68 5.01 -45.10 10.78
C GLU A 68 5.50 -44.05 9.78
N GLU A 69 4.60 -43.67 8.87
CA GLU A 69 4.76 -42.48 8.05
C GLU A 69 4.76 -41.30 9.01
N GLU A 70 5.95 -40.94 9.50
CA GLU A 70 6.19 -39.68 10.16
C GLU A 70 5.82 -38.57 9.17
N GLU A 71 4.57 -38.10 9.23
CA GLU A 71 4.13 -36.88 8.56
C GLU A 71 5.01 -35.74 9.07
N SER A 72 6.10 -35.49 8.35
CA SER A 72 7.04 -34.41 8.66
C SER A 72 6.32 -33.08 8.46
N VAL A 73 5.67 -32.61 9.53
CA VAL A 73 4.85 -31.39 9.55
C VAL A 73 5.72 -30.23 9.08
N THR A 74 5.57 -29.91 7.79
CA THR A 74 6.46 -28.98 7.10
C THR A 74 6.17 -27.60 7.65
N LYS A 75 7.11 -27.07 8.45
CA LYS A 75 6.94 -25.78 9.12
C LYS A 75 6.73 -24.68 8.08
N ILE A 76 5.51 -24.16 8.05
CA ILE A 76 5.09 -23.11 7.12
C ILE A 76 5.93 -21.84 7.37
N ASP A 77 6.42 -21.20 6.30
CA ASP A 77 7.00 -19.87 6.40
C ASP A 77 5.87 -18.85 6.66
N VAL A 78 5.92 -18.22 7.82
CA VAL A 78 4.91 -17.25 8.29
C VAL A 78 5.30 -15.80 7.97
N ASN A 79 6.43 -15.57 7.32
CA ASN A 79 6.86 -14.22 6.95
C ASN A 79 6.03 -13.65 5.78
N PRO A 80 5.70 -12.35 5.79
CA PRO A 80 5.00 -11.73 4.67
C PRO A 80 5.89 -11.70 3.40
N PRO A 81 5.31 -11.70 2.19
CA PRO A 81 6.05 -11.69 0.93
C PRO A 81 7.12 -10.59 0.88
N LYS A 82 8.32 -10.94 0.42
CA LYS A 82 9.51 -10.06 0.44
C LYS A 82 9.23 -8.68 -0.16
N GLY A 83 9.29 -7.66 0.71
CA GLY A 83 9.07 -6.25 0.39
C GLY A 83 7.66 -5.71 0.66
N THR A 84 6.81 -6.53 1.28
CA THR A 84 5.51 -6.14 1.84
C THR A 84 5.60 -5.91 3.35
N ARG A 85 4.46 -5.67 4.02
CA ARG A 85 4.35 -5.36 5.44
C ARG A 85 3.06 -5.90 6.03
N ASP A 86 3.18 -6.48 7.21
CA ASP A 86 2.09 -6.53 8.18
C ASP A 86 2.00 -5.21 8.94
N PHE A 87 0.82 -4.93 9.50
CA PHE A 87 0.58 -3.74 10.33
C PHE A 87 -0.01 -4.19 11.68
N PRO A 88 0.82 -4.47 12.70
CA PRO A 88 0.33 -4.78 14.04
C PRO A 88 -0.41 -3.58 14.65
N PRO A 89 -1.16 -3.74 15.75
CA PRO A 89 -2.08 -2.72 16.27
C PRO A 89 -1.46 -1.32 16.48
N GLU A 90 -0.20 -1.24 16.87
CA GLU A 90 0.58 -0.01 17.03
C GLU A 90 0.87 0.70 15.71
N GLU A 91 1.34 0.00 14.68
CA GLU A 91 1.52 0.57 13.33
C GLU A 91 0.17 0.90 12.68
N MET A 92 -0.85 0.08 12.94
CA MET A 92 -2.21 0.28 12.47
C MET A 92 -2.82 1.58 13.03
N ARG A 93 -2.61 1.88 14.32
CA ARG A 93 -3.05 3.15 14.94
C ARG A 93 -2.40 4.35 14.25
N LEU A 94 -1.09 4.31 14.00
CA LEU A 94 -0.37 5.37 13.30
C LEU A 94 -0.87 5.53 11.85
N ARG A 95 -1.07 4.43 11.13
CA ARG A 95 -1.62 4.43 9.76
C ARG A 95 -3.02 5.05 9.71
N ASN A 96 -3.88 4.67 10.64
CA ASN A 96 -5.26 5.16 10.69
C ASN A 96 -5.31 6.65 11.06
N TRP A 97 -4.46 7.12 11.99
CA TRP A 97 -4.30 8.55 12.28
C TRP A 97 -3.84 9.34 11.04
N LEU A 98 -2.85 8.81 10.30
CA LEU A 98 -2.34 9.45 9.08
C LEU A 98 -3.42 9.53 7.99
N PHE A 99 -4.11 8.42 7.74
CA PHE A 99 -5.17 8.35 6.72
C PHE A 99 -6.39 9.19 7.10
N HIS A 100 -6.72 9.30 8.39
CA HIS A 100 -7.74 10.23 8.86
C HIS A 100 -7.37 11.67 8.48
N ASN A 101 -6.13 12.11 8.76
CA ASN A 101 -5.69 13.46 8.39
C ASN A 101 -5.67 13.70 6.87
N PHE A 102 -5.31 12.71 6.05
CA PHE A 102 -5.45 12.80 4.59
C PHE A 102 -6.92 13.01 4.17
N LYS A 103 -7.83 12.15 4.66
CA LYS A 103 -9.27 12.23 4.33
C LYS A 103 -9.90 13.55 4.76
N GLU A 104 -9.60 14.02 5.97
CA GLU A 104 -10.13 15.27 6.50
C GLU A 104 -9.65 16.49 5.72
N VAL A 105 -8.38 16.50 5.29
CA VAL A 105 -7.86 17.58 4.43
C VAL A 105 -8.48 17.52 3.04
N SER A 106 -8.63 16.35 2.42
CA SER A 106 -9.33 16.25 1.12
C SER A 106 -10.78 16.75 1.21
N ARG A 107 -11.51 16.39 2.27
CA ARG A 107 -12.89 16.87 2.51
C ARG A 107 -12.97 18.38 2.76
N LEU A 108 -12.02 18.96 3.50
CA LEU A 108 -11.94 20.40 3.74
C LEU A 108 -11.80 21.19 2.41
N TYR A 109 -11.15 20.60 1.41
CA TYR A 109 -11.01 21.17 0.07
C TYR A 109 -12.16 20.78 -0.88
N GLY A 110 -13.20 20.09 -0.38
CA GLY A 110 -14.36 19.68 -1.19
C GLY A 110 -14.05 18.57 -2.20
N PHE A 111 -13.08 17.69 -1.91
CA PHE A 111 -12.85 16.49 -2.72
C PHE A 111 -13.72 15.32 -2.24
N GLU A 112 -14.26 14.56 -3.19
CA GLU A 112 -15.02 13.33 -2.93
C GLU A 112 -14.10 12.10 -2.92
N GLU A 113 -14.42 11.13 -2.06
CA GLU A 113 -13.62 9.91 -1.89
C GLU A 113 -13.99 8.85 -2.94
N VAL A 114 -12.99 8.31 -3.63
CA VAL A 114 -13.15 7.22 -4.61
C VAL A 114 -12.11 6.11 -4.37
N ASP A 115 -12.43 4.89 -4.81
CA ASP A 115 -11.46 3.78 -4.86
C ASP A 115 -11.68 2.97 -6.15
N PHE A 116 -10.71 2.11 -6.44
CA PHE A 116 -10.61 1.30 -7.64
C PHE A 116 -10.17 -0.12 -7.26
N PRO A 117 -10.32 -1.11 -8.15
CA PRO A 117 -9.63 -2.40 -8.00
C PRO A 117 -8.11 -2.22 -7.83
N VAL A 118 -7.48 -3.06 -7.01
CA VAL A 118 -6.01 -3.13 -6.93
C VAL A 118 -5.42 -3.88 -8.12
N LEU A 119 -6.18 -4.80 -8.70
CA LEU A 119 -5.87 -5.57 -9.89
C LEU A 119 -6.57 -4.94 -11.10
N GLU A 120 -5.80 -4.57 -12.11
CA GLU A 120 -6.27 -3.89 -13.33
C GLU A 120 -5.66 -4.56 -14.56
N SER A 121 -6.17 -4.25 -15.75
CA SER A 121 -5.59 -4.73 -17.02
C SER A 121 -4.17 -4.18 -17.22
N GLU A 122 -3.20 -5.03 -17.57
CA GLU A 122 -1.79 -4.61 -17.79
C GLU A 122 -1.67 -3.48 -18.83
N ALA A 123 -2.48 -3.55 -19.89
CA ALA A 123 -2.54 -2.55 -20.95
C ALA A 123 -2.89 -1.12 -20.47
N LEU A 124 -3.53 -0.96 -19.30
CA LEU A 124 -3.84 0.35 -18.71
C LEU A 124 -2.57 1.11 -18.32
N PHE A 125 -1.50 0.40 -17.94
CA PHE A 125 -0.26 0.99 -17.44
C PHE A 125 0.78 1.18 -18.53
N ILE A 126 0.99 0.18 -19.41
CA ILE A 126 1.98 0.23 -20.50
C ILE A 126 1.75 1.48 -21.39
N ARG A 127 0.49 1.78 -21.74
CA ARG A 127 0.16 2.93 -22.61
C ARG A 127 0.60 4.29 -22.05
N LYS A 128 0.69 4.46 -20.73
CA LYS A 128 1.10 5.71 -20.09
C LYS A 128 2.63 5.83 -19.98
N ALA A 129 3.33 4.70 -20.06
CA ALA A 129 4.62 4.51 -19.41
C ALA A 129 5.72 3.94 -20.32
N GLY A 130 5.37 3.37 -21.47
CA GLY A 130 6.29 2.63 -22.34
C GLY A 130 6.49 1.19 -21.90
N GLU A 131 7.15 0.39 -22.74
CA GLU A 131 7.35 -1.05 -22.48
C GLU A 131 8.36 -1.31 -21.35
N GLU A 132 9.36 -0.44 -21.19
CA GLU A 132 10.41 -0.53 -20.14
C GLU A 132 9.86 -0.57 -18.71
N ILE A 133 8.66 -0.01 -18.48
CA ILE A 133 8.03 -0.03 -17.15
C ILE A 133 7.44 -1.40 -16.81
N ARG A 134 7.19 -2.30 -17.78
CA ARG A 134 6.65 -3.64 -17.53
C ARG A 134 7.49 -4.43 -16.52
N ASP A 135 8.80 -4.31 -16.58
CA ASP A 135 9.73 -5.02 -15.68
C ASP A 135 9.68 -4.48 -14.23
N GLN A 136 9.03 -3.33 -14.03
CA GLN A 136 8.76 -2.70 -12.73
C GLN A 136 7.32 -2.95 -12.24
N LEU A 137 6.50 -3.70 -12.99
CA LEU A 137 5.12 -4.03 -12.62
C LEU A 137 5.00 -5.44 -12.05
N TYR A 138 4.06 -5.61 -11.13
CA TYR A 138 3.58 -6.94 -10.72
C TYR A 138 2.53 -7.44 -11.73
N CYS A 139 2.99 -7.85 -12.91
CA CYS A 139 2.17 -8.43 -13.97
C CYS A 139 2.09 -9.96 -13.87
N PHE A 140 0.94 -10.53 -14.18
CA PHE A 140 0.74 -11.97 -14.33
C PHE A 140 -0.45 -12.26 -15.25
N GLU A 141 -0.59 -13.53 -15.62
CA GLU A 141 -1.74 -14.03 -16.37
C GLU A 141 -2.73 -14.68 -15.39
N ASP A 142 -4.01 -14.32 -15.48
CA ASP A 142 -5.05 -14.93 -14.64
C ASP A 142 -5.53 -16.28 -15.22
N ARG A 143 -6.38 -16.99 -14.47
CA ARG A 143 -6.95 -18.29 -14.90
C ARG A 143 -7.85 -18.21 -16.14
N GLY A 144 -8.17 -17.01 -16.64
CA GLY A 144 -8.90 -16.76 -17.87
C GLY A 144 -8.00 -16.33 -19.02
N ASN A 145 -6.69 -16.53 -18.91
CA ASN A 145 -5.66 -16.12 -19.88
C ASN A 145 -5.63 -14.60 -20.14
N ARG A 146 -5.96 -13.79 -19.12
CA ARG A 146 -5.95 -12.33 -19.22
C ARG A 146 -4.72 -11.75 -18.53
N ARG A 147 -4.06 -10.83 -19.22
CA ARG A 147 -2.90 -10.08 -18.75
C ARG A 147 -3.31 -8.97 -17.77
N VAL A 148 -2.99 -9.17 -16.50
CA VAL A 148 -3.37 -8.29 -15.39
C VAL A 148 -2.15 -7.82 -14.61
N ALA A 149 -2.28 -6.69 -13.93
CA ALA A 149 -1.23 -6.12 -13.09
C ALA A 149 -1.79 -5.56 -11.78
N LEU A 150 -1.03 -5.69 -10.70
CA LEU A 150 -1.28 -4.89 -9.50
C LEU A 150 -0.90 -3.43 -9.79
N ARG A 151 -1.79 -2.49 -9.46
CA ARG A 151 -1.64 -1.08 -9.83
C ARG A 151 -0.35 -0.45 -9.25
N PRO A 152 0.49 0.21 -10.06
CA PRO A 152 1.69 0.94 -9.59
C PRO A 152 1.38 2.35 -9.07
N GLU A 153 0.25 2.93 -9.49
CA GLU A 153 -0.24 4.27 -9.13
C GLU A 153 -1.76 4.33 -9.38
N LEU A 154 -2.45 5.30 -8.77
CA LEU A 154 -3.91 5.42 -8.81
C LEU A 154 -4.44 6.17 -10.06
N THR A 155 -3.65 7.10 -10.61
CA THR A 155 -4.08 7.99 -11.71
C THR A 155 -4.58 7.27 -12.99
N PRO A 156 -4.02 6.12 -13.43
CA PRO A 156 -4.57 5.40 -14.59
C PRO A 156 -5.97 4.81 -14.32
N SER A 157 -6.22 4.28 -13.12
CA SER A 157 -7.54 3.79 -12.70
C SER A 157 -8.55 4.93 -12.58
N LEU A 158 -8.14 6.09 -12.07
CA LEU A 158 -8.93 7.31 -12.07
C LEU A 158 -9.33 7.70 -13.50
N ALA A 159 -8.37 7.79 -14.42
CA ALA A 159 -8.63 8.12 -15.82
C ALA A 159 -9.60 7.11 -16.47
N ARG A 160 -9.43 5.81 -16.20
CA ARG A 160 -10.36 4.75 -16.64
C ARG A 160 -11.78 5.00 -16.15
N LEU A 161 -11.97 5.30 -14.87
CA LEU A 161 -13.30 5.55 -14.29
C LEU A 161 -13.94 6.83 -14.85
N VAL A 162 -13.18 7.90 -15.03
CA VAL A 162 -13.67 9.17 -15.59
C VAL A 162 -14.10 8.99 -17.04
N ILE A 163 -13.30 8.28 -17.86
CA ILE A 163 -13.67 7.91 -19.23
C ILE A 163 -14.93 7.03 -19.25
N GLN A 164 -15.05 6.08 -18.32
CA GLN A 164 -16.22 5.20 -18.21
C GLN A 164 -17.51 5.96 -17.82
N LYS A 165 -17.43 6.98 -16.94
CA LYS A 165 -18.57 7.87 -16.65
C LYS A 165 -18.91 8.79 -17.84
N GLY A 166 -17.91 9.18 -18.62
CA GLY A 166 -18.09 10.05 -19.79
C GLY A 166 -18.82 11.35 -19.44
N LYS A 167 -19.85 11.70 -20.21
CA LYS A 167 -20.64 12.93 -20.02
C LYS A 167 -21.46 12.98 -18.72
N SER A 168 -21.60 11.87 -17.98
CA SER A 168 -22.35 11.86 -16.71
C SER A 168 -21.58 12.44 -15.53
N ALA A 169 -20.26 12.64 -15.66
CA ALA A 169 -19.43 13.20 -14.62
C ALA A 169 -19.44 14.74 -14.72
N PRO A 170 -19.98 15.48 -13.72
CA PRO A 170 -20.00 16.94 -13.75
C PRO A 170 -18.58 17.49 -13.59
N LEU A 171 -18.22 18.49 -14.40
CA LEU A 171 -16.94 19.19 -14.27
C LEU A 171 -17.14 20.51 -13.50
N PRO A 172 -16.19 20.93 -12.64
CA PRO A 172 -14.93 20.26 -12.34
C PRO A 172 -15.09 19.07 -11.39
N LEU A 173 -14.36 17.98 -11.65
CA LEU A 173 -14.28 16.84 -10.73
C LEU A 173 -13.11 17.07 -9.77
N LYS A 174 -13.34 16.79 -8.49
CA LYS A 174 -12.35 16.87 -7.42
C LYS A 174 -12.41 15.56 -6.64
N TRP A 175 -11.59 14.58 -7.03
CA TRP A 175 -11.63 13.25 -6.42
C TRP A 175 -10.32 12.90 -5.75
N PHE A 176 -10.41 12.17 -4.64
CA PHE A 176 -9.25 11.71 -3.88
C PHE A 176 -9.36 10.22 -3.54
N ALA A 177 -8.21 9.58 -3.37
CA ALA A 177 -8.11 8.18 -3.00
C ALA A 177 -6.94 7.96 -2.03
N VAL A 178 -7.05 6.99 -1.12
CA VAL A 178 -5.95 6.53 -0.27
C VAL A 178 -5.77 5.02 -0.47
N GLY A 179 -5.05 4.67 -1.54
CA GLY A 179 -4.96 3.30 -2.04
C GLY A 179 -3.58 2.68 -1.86
N GLN A 180 -3.52 1.35 -1.76
CA GLN A 180 -2.26 0.61 -1.88
C GLN A 180 -1.81 0.48 -3.35
N CYS A 181 -0.52 0.66 -3.59
CA CYS A 181 0.15 0.65 -4.89
C CYS A 181 1.42 -0.25 -4.84
N TRP A 182 1.68 -0.96 -5.94
CA TRP A 182 2.64 -2.06 -6.04
C TRP A 182 3.68 -1.85 -7.15
N ARG A 183 4.95 -2.15 -6.88
CA ARG A 183 6.04 -2.07 -7.87
C ARG A 183 7.04 -3.20 -7.71
N TYR A 184 7.41 -3.83 -8.81
CA TYR A 184 8.32 -4.96 -8.86
C TYR A 184 9.77 -4.47 -9.03
N GLU A 185 10.37 -4.02 -7.94
CA GLU A 185 11.71 -3.44 -7.97
C GLU A 185 12.64 -4.04 -6.91
N ARG A 186 13.96 -3.83 -7.09
CA ARG A 186 14.94 -4.06 -6.03
C ARG A 186 14.69 -3.05 -4.91
N MET A 187 14.48 -3.56 -3.70
CA MET A 187 14.24 -2.71 -2.52
C MET A 187 15.46 -1.83 -2.22
N THR A 188 15.21 -0.56 -1.94
CA THR A 188 16.20 0.39 -1.41
C THR A 188 15.64 1.09 -0.17
N LYS A 189 16.43 1.91 0.53
CA LYS A 189 15.98 2.60 1.75
C LYS A 189 14.76 3.49 1.43
N GLY A 190 13.63 3.22 2.08
CA GLY A 190 12.35 3.89 1.82
C GLY A 190 11.58 3.40 0.57
N ARG A 191 12.17 2.53 -0.26
CA ARG A 191 11.57 2.01 -1.50
C ARG A 191 11.21 0.53 -1.34
N ARG A 192 9.99 0.28 -0.82
CA ARG A 192 9.36 -1.06 -0.69
C ARG A 192 8.54 -1.42 -1.93
N ARG A 193 8.16 -2.69 -2.04
CA ARG A 193 7.39 -3.27 -3.17
C ARG A 193 5.90 -2.96 -3.09
N GLU A 194 5.37 -2.73 -1.90
CA GLU A 194 4.09 -2.06 -1.69
C GLU A 194 4.28 -0.72 -0.97
N HIS A 195 3.32 0.18 -1.15
CA HIS A 195 3.14 1.39 -0.34
C HIS A 195 1.70 1.88 -0.45
N TYR A 196 1.29 2.76 0.47
CA TYR A 196 0.02 3.49 0.34
C TYR A 196 0.29 4.88 -0.22
N GLN A 197 -0.60 5.32 -1.11
CA GLN A 197 -0.53 6.61 -1.79
C GLN A 197 -1.83 7.38 -1.55
N TRP A 198 -1.70 8.62 -1.07
CA TRP A 198 -2.77 9.61 -1.09
C TRP A 198 -2.71 10.33 -2.44
N ASN A 199 -3.77 10.18 -3.23
CA ASN A 199 -3.97 10.88 -4.50
C ASN A 199 -5.08 11.91 -4.33
N MET A 200 -4.88 13.10 -4.90
CA MET A 200 -5.89 14.13 -5.10
C MET A 200 -5.71 14.62 -6.53
N ASP A 201 -6.79 14.60 -7.31
CA ASP A 201 -6.76 14.94 -8.73
C ASP A 201 -7.96 15.86 -9.04
N ILE A 202 -7.69 16.99 -9.70
CA ILE A 202 -8.70 17.93 -10.21
C ILE A 202 -8.78 17.77 -11.73
N ILE A 203 -10.00 17.63 -12.28
CA ILE A 203 -10.23 17.43 -13.71
C ILE A 203 -11.26 18.44 -14.21
N GLY A 204 -10.98 19.05 -15.37
CA GLY A 204 -11.87 20.03 -16.01
C GLY A 204 -11.50 21.50 -15.76
N VAL A 205 -10.39 21.77 -15.07
CA VAL A 205 -9.86 23.12 -14.80
C VAL A 205 -8.54 23.27 -15.58
N PRO A 206 -8.47 24.07 -16.65
CA PRO A 206 -7.23 24.28 -17.42
C PRO A 206 -6.28 25.35 -16.83
N GLU A 207 -6.74 26.13 -15.85
CA GLU A 207 -5.96 27.18 -15.19
C GLU A 207 -5.09 26.64 -14.03
N VAL A 208 -4.02 27.37 -13.72
CA VAL A 208 -3.07 27.06 -12.63
C VAL A 208 -3.67 27.07 -11.22
N THR A 209 -4.95 27.46 -11.10
CA THR A 209 -5.71 27.39 -9.84
C THR A 209 -5.85 25.95 -9.36
N ALA A 210 -5.93 24.97 -10.27
CA ALA A 210 -5.98 23.55 -9.91
C ALA A 210 -4.69 23.09 -9.20
N GLU A 211 -3.52 23.35 -9.78
CA GLU A 211 -2.23 23.02 -9.16
C GLU A 211 -1.99 23.82 -7.87
N ALA A 212 -2.39 25.09 -7.82
CA ALA A 212 -2.30 25.90 -6.61
C ALA A 212 -3.17 25.35 -5.47
N GLU A 213 -4.38 24.86 -5.78
CA GLU A 213 -5.27 24.26 -4.79
C GLU A 213 -4.72 22.92 -4.27
N LEU A 214 -4.19 22.09 -5.16
CA LEU A 214 -3.52 20.83 -4.79
C LEU A 214 -2.32 21.09 -3.86
N ILE A 215 -1.44 22.04 -4.19
CA ILE A 215 -0.30 22.42 -3.33
C ILE A 215 -0.80 22.97 -1.98
N SER A 216 -1.84 23.82 -2.00
CA SER A 216 -2.48 24.36 -0.79
C SER A 216 -2.97 23.25 0.14
N SER A 217 -3.62 22.20 -0.40
CA SER A 217 -4.08 21.06 0.39
C SER A 217 -2.93 20.32 1.10
N ILE A 218 -1.79 20.14 0.45
CA ILE A 218 -0.62 19.48 1.04
C ILE A 218 0.03 20.38 2.12
N VAL A 219 0.07 21.70 1.90
CA VAL A 219 0.52 22.68 2.92
C VAL A 219 -0.40 22.64 4.15
N THR A 220 -1.71 22.57 3.96
CA THR A 220 -2.70 22.47 5.04
C THR A 220 -2.57 21.14 5.80
N PHE A 221 -2.32 20.03 5.11
CA PHE A 221 -1.99 18.75 5.74
C PHE A 221 -0.75 18.86 6.63
N PHE A 222 0.37 19.40 6.11
CA PHE A 222 1.61 19.52 6.90
C PHE A 222 1.41 20.41 8.14
N LYS A 223 0.77 21.58 8.00
CA LYS A 223 0.43 22.46 9.13
C LYS A 223 -0.42 21.74 10.18
N ARG A 224 -1.42 20.96 9.76
CA ARG A 224 -2.32 20.20 10.65
C ARG A 224 -1.57 19.14 11.48
N ILE A 225 -0.49 18.55 10.96
CA ILE A 225 0.36 17.59 11.68
C ILE A 225 1.60 18.21 12.33
N GLY A 226 1.68 19.55 12.41
CA GLY A 226 2.79 20.27 13.05
C GLY A 226 4.08 20.36 12.23
N ILE A 227 4.06 20.00 10.95
CA ILE A 227 5.19 20.14 10.04
C ILE A 227 5.16 21.53 9.40
N THR A 228 6.29 22.23 9.45
CA THR A 228 6.41 23.65 9.10
C THR A 228 7.33 23.89 7.90
N ALA A 229 7.47 25.15 7.49
CA ALA A 229 8.32 25.54 6.36
C ALA A 229 9.83 25.38 6.62
N SER A 230 10.28 25.17 7.87
CA SER A 230 11.67 24.78 8.16
C SER A 230 11.93 23.28 7.91
N ASP A 231 10.87 22.48 7.88
CA ASP A 231 10.95 21.02 7.81
C ASP A 231 10.77 20.51 6.37
N VAL A 232 9.90 21.18 5.60
CA VAL A 232 9.54 20.80 4.22
C VAL A 232 9.48 22.01 3.28
N GLY A 233 9.85 21.79 2.02
CA GLY A 233 9.75 22.79 0.96
C GLY A 233 9.25 22.16 -0.35
N PHE A 234 8.50 22.94 -1.13
CA PHE A 234 7.93 22.52 -2.41
C PHE A 234 8.79 23.00 -3.56
N LYS A 235 9.19 22.09 -4.46
CA LYS A 235 9.86 22.42 -5.72
C LYS A 235 8.84 22.37 -6.85
N ILE A 236 8.65 23.50 -7.54
CA ILE A 236 7.69 23.65 -8.63
C ILE A 236 8.46 23.80 -9.94
N SER A 237 8.02 23.12 -11.00
CA SER A 237 8.59 23.22 -12.34
C SER A 237 7.50 22.92 -13.39
N SER A 238 7.72 23.36 -14.63
CA SER A 238 6.80 23.16 -15.74
C SER A 238 7.50 22.48 -16.90
N ARG A 239 6.92 21.38 -17.39
CA ARG A 239 7.45 20.66 -18.57
C ARG A 239 7.55 21.56 -19.79
N LYS A 240 6.65 22.56 -19.94
CA LYS A 240 6.70 23.52 -21.05
C LYS A 240 8.03 24.28 -21.10
N VAL A 241 8.57 24.66 -19.94
CA VAL A 241 9.86 25.36 -19.83
C VAL A 241 11.00 24.43 -20.23
N LEU A 242 10.99 23.18 -19.74
CA LEU A 242 12.01 22.18 -20.10
C LEU A 242 11.99 21.86 -21.61
N THR A 243 10.80 21.66 -22.20
CA THR A 243 10.66 21.38 -23.63
C THR A 243 11.18 22.53 -24.50
N VAL A 244 10.94 23.79 -24.12
CA VAL A 244 11.50 24.95 -24.82
C VAL A 244 13.01 25.03 -24.63
N SER A 245 13.53 24.74 -23.43
CA SER A 245 14.97 24.72 -23.16
C SER A 245 15.71 23.71 -24.04
N PHE A 246 15.27 22.45 -24.09
CA PHE A 246 15.88 21.42 -24.93
C PHE A 246 15.74 21.73 -26.43
N ALA A 247 14.62 22.32 -26.85
CA ALA A 247 14.45 22.74 -28.24
C ALA A 247 15.38 23.89 -28.65
N LEU A 248 15.68 24.82 -27.73
CA LEU A 248 16.65 25.90 -27.95
C LEU A 248 18.10 25.38 -27.95
N GLU A 249 18.43 24.43 -27.07
CA GLU A 249 19.75 23.80 -27.00
C GLU A 249 20.08 23.08 -28.32
N LEU A 250 19.15 22.26 -28.83
CA LEU A 250 19.28 21.59 -30.13
C LEU A 250 19.33 22.55 -31.35
N LEU A 251 18.85 23.79 -31.21
CA LEU A 251 18.92 24.84 -32.23
C LEU A 251 20.20 25.71 -32.14
N LEU A 252 20.94 25.61 -31.04
CA LEU A 252 22.23 26.28 -30.84
C LEU A 252 23.41 25.36 -31.15
N GLU A 253 23.19 24.04 -31.16
CA GLU A 253 24.14 23.01 -31.59
C GLU A 253 24.06 22.70 -33.10
N SER A 254 23.15 23.35 -33.85
CA SER A 254 22.90 23.14 -35.29
C SER A 254 23.32 24.32 -36.16
#